data_AF-A0A973EQF3-F1
#
_entry.id   AF-A0A973EQF3-F1
#
_cell.length_a   1.000
_cell.length_b   1.000
_cell.length_c   1.000
_cell.angle_alpha   90.00
_cell.angle_beta   90.00
_cell.angle_gamma   90.00
#
_symmetry.space_group_name_H-M   'P 1'
#
loop_
_entity.id
_entity.type
_entity.pdbx_description
1 polymer ?
#
loop_
_entity_poly.entity_id
_entity_poly.type
_entity_poly.pdbx_seq_one_letter_code
_entity_poly.pdbx_strand_id
1 'polypeptide(L)'
;MRYAVDASRYSAKALREEAATVLGLISHCGNLHDVRRELYSAVSRFQYFSTGSEEGDSRHIIVRDCARALRGMISERSESMAGFSVAEALFDVARGRNRPDLTPAFFAELIHLFRGLKGRTEVQWFDTELPGDELSAADSVAQRSIELDRLWEEVESRMSRCPDGLDSQSVARRSERKRRVLSVLGGEESNWEDWQWQVRKIIREPETLSRLIDLSSADYESIVRAREIRLPFGITPYYVSLMDESPDSGHDRAIRAQVLPPPDYVSEMEAHRHDKSYSFDFMRECDTSPIGLVTRRYPAIVILKPFNTCPQICVYCQRNWEIEDAMSPGALASRDDIEAACRWIESHSAIREVLITGGDPLALGDSKLEWVIGRVARIKSVDLIRIGSRIPVTMPMRITRRLASMLGSFRNPGCREVCVVTHVQHPYEVTPDLVEAVDRLRRQGIAVYNQLVYTFHVSRRFEAAHLRLVLRRAGIDPYYTFVPKGKEETRAYRVPIARVMQEQKEETRLLPGMRRTDEVVYNLPGLGKNYMRAVQHRDVISVSANGARVYEFHPWEKNLVRRDSYVGEDIPILDYLSRLSEIGEDPSDYESIWYYF
;
A
#
# COMPACT_ATOMS: atom_id res chain seq x y z
N MET A 1 -14.12 11.46 21.68
CA MET A 1 -12.82 11.15 21.04
C MET A 1 -11.71 11.67 21.95
N ARG A 2 -10.71 10.85 22.29
CA ARG A 2 -9.58 11.27 23.14
C ARG A 2 -8.60 12.22 22.43
N TYR A 3 -8.56 12.21 21.09
CA TYR A 3 -7.55 12.93 20.29
C TYR A 3 -8.15 13.68 19.09
N ALA A 4 -9.26 14.41 19.26
CA ALA A 4 -9.94 15.06 18.12
C ALA A 4 -9.01 16.07 17.40
N VAL A 5 -8.92 15.95 16.08
CA VAL A 5 -8.18 16.90 15.24
C VAL A 5 -8.96 18.22 15.18
N ASP A 6 -8.41 19.28 15.76
CA ASP A 6 -8.99 20.62 15.64
C ASP A 6 -8.68 21.21 14.26
N ALA A 7 -9.56 20.95 13.29
CA ALA A 7 -9.45 21.52 11.95
C ALA A 7 -9.64 23.05 11.94
N SER A 8 -10.29 23.64 12.95
CA SER A 8 -10.60 25.08 12.98
C SER A 8 -9.36 25.95 13.12
N ARG A 9 -8.26 25.40 13.64
CA ARG A 9 -6.95 26.06 13.70
C ARG A 9 -6.35 26.35 12.33
N TYR A 10 -6.79 25.64 11.28
CA TYR A 10 -6.33 25.85 9.91
C TYR A 10 -7.32 26.71 9.14
N SER A 11 -6.96 27.98 8.96
CA SER A 11 -7.81 28.97 8.31
C SER A 11 -6.99 29.97 7.49
N ALA A 12 -7.67 30.75 6.64
CA ALA A 12 -7.05 31.88 5.94
C ALA A 12 -6.43 32.92 6.90
N LYS A 13 -6.94 33.05 8.13
CA LYS A 13 -6.34 33.91 9.15
C LYS A 13 -5.01 33.31 9.63
N ALA A 14 -5.01 32.04 10.03
CA ALA A 14 -3.81 31.35 10.49
C ALA A 14 -2.72 31.31 9.39
N LEU A 15 -3.10 31.08 8.13
CA LEU A 15 -2.16 31.14 7.01
C LEU A 15 -1.60 32.55 6.81
N ARG A 16 -2.40 33.62 7.01
CA ARG A 16 -1.90 35.00 6.95
C ARG A 16 -0.90 35.33 8.05
N GLU A 17 -1.11 34.79 9.24
CA GLU A 17 -0.19 34.95 10.37
C GLU A 17 1.11 34.18 10.12
N GLU A 18 1.01 32.91 9.69
CA GLU A 18 2.19 32.08 9.40
C GLU A 18 2.97 32.61 8.19
N ALA A 19 2.31 32.95 7.08
CA ALA A 19 2.98 33.37 5.85
C ALA A 19 3.09 34.91 5.69
N ALA A 20 2.97 35.67 6.79
CA ALA A 20 2.85 37.14 6.77
C ALA A 20 3.89 37.85 5.88
N THR A 21 5.17 37.46 5.98
CA THR A 21 6.26 38.04 5.17
C THR A 21 6.06 37.81 3.67
N VAL A 22 5.67 36.59 3.29
CA VAL A 22 5.53 36.21 1.87
C VAL A 22 4.23 36.76 1.29
N LEU A 23 3.12 36.66 2.02
CA LEU A 23 1.83 37.18 1.58
C LEU A 23 1.84 38.72 1.50
N GLY A 24 2.57 39.39 2.39
CA GLY A 24 2.80 40.83 2.33
C GLY A 24 3.40 41.25 0.99
N LEU A 25 4.46 40.57 0.53
CA LEU A 25 5.13 40.85 -0.75
C LEU A 25 4.19 40.72 -1.95
N ILE A 26 3.40 39.64 -2.01
CA ILE A 26 2.55 39.38 -3.18
C ILE A 26 1.26 40.20 -3.18
N SER A 27 0.77 40.67 -2.04
CA SER A 27 -0.50 41.40 -1.94
C SER A 27 -0.53 42.66 -2.82
N HIS A 28 0.64 43.27 -3.06
CA HIS A 28 0.84 44.50 -3.83
C HIS A 28 1.07 44.25 -5.33
N CYS A 29 1.22 43.00 -5.76
CA CYS A 29 1.48 42.66 -7.17
C CYS A 29 0.28 43.00 -8.07
N GLY A 30 0.53 43.48 -9.30
CA GLY A 30 -0.53 43.86 -10.23
C GLY A 30 -1.21 42.66 -10.92
N ASN A 31 -0.46 41.60 -11.15
CA ASN A 31 -0.88 40.43 -11.92
C ASN A 31 -0.23 39.15 -11.36
N LEU A 32 -0.70 38.00 -11.85
CA LEU A 32 -0.28 36.69 -11.36
C LEU A 32 1.18 36.32 -11.77
N HIS A 33 1.69 36.90 -12.86
CA HIS A 33 3.08 36.71 -13.26
C HIS A 33 4.05 37.35 -12.24
N ASP A 34 3.77 38.57 -11.80
CA ASP A 34 4.54 39.24 -10.73
C ASP A 34 4.43 38.47 -9.41
N VAL A 35 3.24 37.96 -9.05
CA VAL A 35 3.05 37.10 -7.87
C VAL A 35 3.99 35.89 -7.92
N ARG A 36 4.03 35.16 -9.04
CA ARG A 36 4.92 33.98 -9.19
C ARG A 36 6.39 34.36 -9.05
N ARG A 37 6.81 35.47 -9.66
CA ARG A 37 8.19 35.96 -9.54
C ARG A 37 8.56 36.27 -8.09
N GLU A 38 7.69 36.97 -7.36
CA GLU A 38 7.93 37.32 -5.96
C GLU A 38 7.90 36.08 -5.05
N LEU A 39 6.97 35.15 -5.26
CA LEU A 39 6.96 33.86 -4.55
C LEU A 39 8.26 33.08 -4.78
N TYR A 40 8.69 32.96 -6.03
CA TYR A 40 9.93 32.25 -6.37
C TYR A 40 11.16 32.90 -5.71
N SER A 41 11.25 34.23 -5.77
CA SER A 41 12.30 35.03 -5.12
C SER A 41 12.32 34.81 -3.60
N ALA A 42 11.16 34.89 -2.95
CA ALA A 42 11.02 34.69 -1.50
C ALA A 42 11.46 33.27 -1.09
N VAL A 43 11.01 32.24 -1.81
CA VAL A 43 11.38 30.84 -1.55
C VAL A 43 12.87 30.60 -1.73
N SER A 44 13.48 31.16 -2.77
CA SER A 44 14.94 31.06 -2.97
C SER A 44 15.73 31.74 -1.85
N ARG A 45 15.25 32.86 -1.30
CA ARG A 45 15.89 33.51 -0.14
C ARG A 45 15.85 32.63 1.10
N PHE A 46 14.72 32.00 1.43
CA PHE A 46 14.62 31.07 2.56
C PHE A 46 15.67 29.96 2.47
N GLN A 47 15.79 29.32 1.31
CA GLN A 47 16.77 28.27 1.09
C GLN A 47 18.21 28.79 1.19
N TYR A 48 18.52 29.93 0.58
CA TYR A 48 19.85 30.53 0.64
C TYR A 48 20.28 30.89 2.07
N PHE A 49 19.40 31.48 2.86
CA PHE A 49 19.75 31.84 4.24
C PHE A 49 19.90 30.62 5.15
N SER A 50 19.20 29.52 4.87
CA SER A 50 19.34 28.28 5.64
C SER A 50 20.73 27.62 5.53
N THR A 51 21.54 27.95 4.52
CA THR A 51 22.90 27.40 4.39
C THR A 51 23.94 28.19 5.20
N GLY A 52 23.58 29.38 5.71
CA GLY A 52 24.49 30.25 6.46
C GLY A 52 24.31 30.18 7.99
N SER A 53 23.32 29.43 8.49
CA SER A 53 23.09 29.25 9.92
C SER A 53 23.95 28.10 10.46
N GLU A 54 24.57 28.28 11.63
CA GLU A 54 25.24 27.21 12.41
C GLU A 54 24.25 26.18 12.99
N GLU A 55 22.95 26.35 12.74
CA GLU A 55 21.89 25.43 13.18
C GLU A 55 21.92 24.12 12.35
N GLY A 56 21.74 22.98 13.02
CA GLY A 56 22.08 21.65 12.51
C GLY A 56 21.53 21.23 11.14
N ASP A 57 22.29 20.36 10.46
CA ASP A 57 22.13 19.89 9.07
C ASP A 57 20.71 19.43 8.68
N SER A 58 19.93 18.90 9.62
CA SER A 58 18.57 18.42 9.39
C SER A 58 17.59 19.55 9.02
N ARG A 59 17.75 20.73 9.62
CA ARG A 59 16.89 21.90 9.36
C ARG A 59 17.07 22.40 7.93
N HIS A 60 18.31 22.41 7.43
CA HIS A 60 18.62 22.78 6.06
C HIS A 60 17.93 21.85 5.04
N ILE A 61 17.90 20.55 5.30
CA ILE A 61 17.23 19.55 4.44
C ILE A 61 15.73 19.85 4.31
N ILE A 62 15.06 20.16 5.42
CA ILE A 62 13.62 20.47 5.42
C ILE A 62 13.35 21.74 4.62
N VAL A 63 14.11 22.81 4.85
CA VAL A 63 13.96 24.07 4.10
C VAL A 63 14.17 23.82 2.60
N ARG A 64 15.20 23.05 2.22
CA ARG A 64 15.47 22.68 0.82
C ARG A 64 14.28 21.96 0.19
N ASP A 65 13.71 20.98 0.87
CA ASP A 65 12.65 20.13 0.30
C ASP A 65 11.30 20.85 0.25
N CYS A 66 10.96 21.66 1.26
CA CYS A 66 9.82 22.58 1.21
C CYS A 66 9.98 23.64 0.11
N ALA A 67 11.18 24.19 -0.06
CA ALA A 67 11.46 25.16 -1.12
C ALA A 67 11.32 24.53 -2.52
N ARG A 68 11.78 23.29 -2.69
CA ARG A 68 11.56 22.52 -3.92
C ARG A 68 10.06 22.32 -4.18
N ALA A 69 9.30 21.90 -3.16
CA ALA A 69 7.86 21.67 -3.29
C ALA A 69 7.12 22.95 -3.69
N LEU A 70 7.32 24.07 -2.98
CA LEU A 70 6.61 25.32 -3.29
C LEU A 70 6.97 25.86 -4.68
N ARG A 71 8.25 25.78 -5.10
CA ARG A 71 8.64 26.15 -6.48
C ARG A 71 7.94 25.27 -7.52
N GLY A 72 7.80 23.97 -7.23
CA GLY A 72 7.04 23.05 -8.06
C GLY A 72 5.57 23.43 -8.18
N MET A 73 4.96 23.97 -7.12
CA MET A 73 3.53 24.31 -7.07
C MET A 73 3.12 25.59 -7.78
N ILE A 74 4.04 26.56 -7.91
CA ILE A 74 3.73 27.92 -8.39
C ILE A 74 4.07 28.15 -9.87
N SER A 75 4.49 27.11 -10.59
CA SER A 75 4.85 27.23 -12.00
C SER A 75 3.61 27.17 -12.90
N GLU A 76 3.56 27.96 -13.98
CA GLU A 76 2.42 27.95 -14.92
C GLU A 76 2.14 26.56 -15.51
N ARG A 77 3.21 25.80 -15.78
CA ARG A 77 3.11 24.41 -16.23
C ARG A 77 2.38 23.55 -15.20
N SER A 78 2.79 23.64 -13.94
CA SER A 78 2.22 22.86 -12.86
C SER A 78 0.75 23.18 -12.63
N GLU A 79 0.39 24.46 -12.66
CA GLU A 79 -0.98 24.91 -12.52
C GLU A 79 -1.86 24.40 -13.68
N SER A 80 -1.36 24.48 -14.92
CA SER A 80 -2.06 23.94 -16.08
C SER A 80 -2.26 22.42 -15.99
N MET A 81 -1.29 21.69 -15.45
CA MET A 81 -1.36 20.23 -15.30
C MET A 81 -2.28 19.81 -14.14
N ALA A 82 -2.27 20.56 -13.05
CA ALA A 82 -3.08 20.27 -11.87
C ALA A 82 -4.51 20.80 -11.96
N GLY A 83 -4.79 21.76 -12.85
CA GLY A 83 -6.08 22.44 -12.95
C GLY A 83 -6.39 23.37 -11.78
N PHE A 84 -5.39 23.73 -10.97
CA PHE A 84 -5.54 24.58 -9.79
C PHE A 84 -4.30 25.46 -9.57
N SER A 85 -4.52 26.76 -9.34
CA SER A 85 -3.45 27.74 -9.13
C SER A 85 -3.22 28.02 -7.64
N VAL A 86 -2.14 27.44 -7.09
CA VAL A 86 -1.69 27.75 -5.72
C VAL A 86 -1.24 29.22 -5.61
N ALA A 87 -0.61 29.76 -6.67
CA ALA A 87 -0.21 31.16 -6.71
C ALA A 87 -1.41 32.11 -6.61
N GLU A 88 -2.49 31.82 -7.35
CA GLU A 88 -3.72 32.61 -7.30
C GLU A 88 -4.41 32.48 -5.94
N ALA A 89 -4.50 31.27 -5.39
CA ALA A 89 -5.07 31.04 -4.06
C ALA A 89 -4.32 31.82 -2.97
N LEU A 90 -2.98 31.79 -2.98
CA LEU A 90 -2.16 32.59 -2.07
C LEU A 90 -2.38 34.10 -2.25
N PHE A 91 -2.49 34.56 -3.50
CA PHE A 91 -2.71 35.96 -3.82
C PHE A 91 -4.08 36.47 -3.36
N ASP A 92 -5.12 35.66 -3.55
CA ASP A 92 -6.47 35.95 -3.08
C ASP A 92 -6.51 36.03 -1.54
N VAL A 93 -5.89 35.06 -0.85
CA VAL A 93 -5.76 35.06 0.61
C VAL A 93 -4.99 36.29 1.09
N ALA A 94 -3.90 36.66 0.42
CA ALA A 94 -3.11 37.85 0.74
C ALA A 94 -3.93 39.15 0.65
N ARG A 95 -4.90 39.21 -0.27
CA ARG A 95 -5.80 40.35 -0.46
C ARG A 95 -7.08 40.28 0.37
N GLY A 96 -7.25 39.24 1.17
CA GLY A 96 -8.47 39.02 1.94
C GLY A 96 -9.70 38.76 1.05
N ARG A 97 -9.50 38.28 -0.19
CA ARG A 97 -10.61 37.84 -1.05
C ARG A 97 -11.20 36.55 -0.49
N ASN A 98 -12.51 36.42 -0.64
CA ASN A 98 -13.21 35.23 -0.17
C ASN A 98 -12.95 34.04 -1.08
N ARG A 99 -12.55 32.91 -0.50
CA ARG A 99 -12.27 31.64 -1.19
C ARG A 99 -12.92 30.48 -0.44
N PRO A 100 -14.25 30.34 -0.54
CA PRO A 100 -15.02 29.32 0.20
C PRO A 100 -14.73 27.89 -0.28
N ASP A 101 -14.10 27.75 -1.44
CA ASP A 101 -13.63 26.49 -1.99
C ASP A 101 -12.42 25.90 -1.23
N LEU A 102 -11.63 26.73 -0.54
CA LEU A 102 -10.44 26.29 0.18
C LEU A 102 -10.80 25.68 1.54
N THR A 103 -10.48 24.40 1.72
CA THR A 103 -10.80 23.66 2.95
C THR A 103 -9.75 23.90 4.04
N PRO A 104 -10.05 23.57 5.32
CA PRO A 104 -9.04 23.53 6.38
C PRO A 104 -7.79 22.71 6.02
N ALA A 105 -7.93 21.63 5.24
CA ALA A 105 -6.82 20.79 4.82
C ALA A 105 -5.87 21.52 3.85
N PHE A 106 -6.40 22.36 2.95
CA PHE A 106 -5.57 23.24 2.12
C PHE A 106 -4.74 24.21 2.97
N PHE A 107 -5.37 24.85 3.95
CA PHE A 107 -4.67 25.75 4.86
C PHE A 107 -3.63 24.99 5.69
N ALA A 108 -3.94 23.77 6.15
CA ALA A 108 -3.00 22.93 6.89
C ALA A 108 -1.74 22.62 6.06
N GLU A 109 -1.87 22.20 4.81
CA GLU A 109 -0.73 21.96 3.91
C GLU A 109 0.16 23.19 3.76
N LEU A 110 -0.42 24.36 3.46
CA LEU A 110 0.38 25.56 3.24
C LEU A 110 0.99 26.09 4.53
N ILE A 111 0.29 26.03 5.67
CA ILE A 111 0.84 26.42 6.97
C ILE A 111 2.08 25.59 7.30
N HIS A 112 2.02 24.26 7.19
CA HIS A 112 3.19 23.41 7.44
C HIS A 112 4.30 23.61 6.41
N LEU A 113 3.96 23.85 5.14
CA LEU A 113 4.94 24.18 4.11
C LEU A 113 5.70 25.47 4.46
N PHE A 114 5.02 26.53 4.90
CA PHE A 114 5.66 27.79 5.32
C PHE A 114 6.43 27.66 6.64
N ARG A 115 5.98 26.84 7.58
CA ARG A 115 6.76 26.48 8.79
C ARG A 115 8.07 25.79 8.41
N GLY A 116 8.00 24.80 7.51
CA GLY A 116 9.16 24.09 6.98
C GLY A 116 10.13 25.01 6.21
N LEU A 117 9.63 25.98 5.44
CA LEU A 117 10.46 27.00 4.77
C LEU A 117 11.24 27.89 5.74
N LYS A 118 10.73 28.11 6.95
CA LYS A 118 11.43 28.82 8.02
C LYS A 118 12.32 27.90 8.87
N GLY A 119 12.34 26.61 8.56
CA GLY A 119 12.98 25.56 9.36
C GLY A 119 12.36 25.40 10.76
N ARG A 120 11.11 25.85 10.94
CA ARG A 120 10.35 25.66 12.17
C ARG A 120 9.62 24.33 12.05
N THR A 121 10.19 23.28 12.64
CA THR A 121 9.58 21.96 12.64
C THR A 121 9.43 21.46 14.06
N GLU A 122 8.21 21.12 14.43
CA GLU A 122 7.90 20.40 15.66
C GLU A 122 8.09 18.90 15.42
N VAL A 123 9.33 18.50 15.09
CA VAL A 123 9.63 17.10 14.74
C VAL A 123 10.65 16.55 15.72
N GLN A 124 10.14 15.98 16.81
CA GLN A 124 10.90 15.05 17.64
C GLN A 124 10.43 13.64 17.30
N TRP A 125 11.28 12.86 16.62
CA TRP A 125 10.89 11.53 16.14
C TRP A 125 10.81 10.48 17.25
N PHE A 126 11.70 10.63 18.24
CA PHE A 126 11.92 9.78 19.40
C PHE A 126 12.39 10.66 20.56
N ASP A 127 12.09 10.27 21.79
CA ASP A 127 12.54 11.00 23.00
C ASP A 127 14.02 10.75 23.32
N THR A 128 14.63 9.75 22.67
CA THR A 128 16.01 9.33 22.91
C THR A 128 17.02 10.24 22.18
N GLU A 129 17.87 10.93 22.94
CA GLU A 129 18.99 11.71 22.41
C GLU A 129 20.28 10.87 22.37
N LEU A 130 20.91 10.75 21.20
CA LEU A 130 22.21 10.09 21.09
C LEU A 130 23.31 11.07 21.53
N PRO A 131 24.33 10.64 22.31
CA PRO A 131 25.37 11.54 22.78
C PRO A 131 26.14 12.16 21.61
N GLY A 132 26.38 13.47 21.69
CA GLY A 132 27.24 14.19 20.76
C GLY A 132 28.72 13.93 21.02
N ASP A 133 29.58 14.60 20.24
CA ASP A 133 31.05 14.46 20.30
C ASP A 133 31.69 15.05 21.59
N GLU A 134 30.89 15.48 22.56
CA GLU A 134 31.33 16.22 23.77
C GLU A 134 31.85 15.32 24.92
N LEU A 135 31.62 14.00 24.85
CA LEU A 135 32.08 13.03 25.86
C LEU A 135 33.46 12.43 25.50
N SER A 136 34.19 11.95 26.52
CA SER A 136 35.43 11.17 26.31
C SER A 136 35.14 9.97 25.38
N ALA A 137 36.06 9.59 24.50
CA ALA A 137 35.77 8.58 23.46
C ALA A 137 35.28 7.23 24.02
N ALA A 138 35.73 6.81 25.20
CA ALA A 138 35.30 5.56 25.82
C ALA A 138 33.91 5.69 26.49
N ASP A 139 33.69 6.76 27.24
CA ASP A 139 32.40 7.01 27.92
C ASP A 139 31.29 7.32 26.90
N SER A 140 31.63 8.03 25.82
CA SER A 140 30.74 8.33 24.69
C SER A 140 30.25 7.06 23.99
N VAL A 141 31.13 6.08 23.77
CA VAL A 141 30.77 4.81 23.10
C VAL A 141 29.87 3.94 23.98
N ALA A 142 30.17 3.84 25.28
CA ALA A 142 29.33 3.08 26.20
C ALA A 142 27.93 3.71 26.36
N GLN A 143 27.88 5.04 26.55
CA GLN A 143 26.62 5.76 26.63
C GLN A 143 25.81 5.63 25.34
N ARG A 144 26.44 5.75 24.17
CA ARG A 144 25.79 5.55 22.88
C ARG A 144 25.13 4.18 22.77
N SER A 145 25.76 3.12 23.28
CA SER A 145 25.17 1.78 23.27
C SER A 145 23.88 1.73 24.10
N ILE A 146 23.88 2.34 25.29
CA ILE A 146 22.71 2.40 26.17
C ILE A 146 21.57 3.18 25.50
N GLU A 147 21.86 4.30 24.83
CA GLU A 147 20.83 5.05 24.11
C GLU A 147 20.30 4.28 22.89
N LEU A 148 21.12 3.45 22.23
CA LEU A 148 20.64 2.57 21.15
C LEU A 148 19.70 1.46 21.69
N ASP A 149 19.96 0.95 22.90
CA ASP A 149 19.07 0.00 23.56
C ASP A 149 17.72 0.66 23.86
N ARG A 150 17.71 1.87 24.44
CA ARG A 150 16.47 2.66 24.69
C ARG A 150 15.70 2.97 23.42
N LEU A 151 16.40 3.33 22.34
CA LEU A 151 15.77 3.56 21.05
C LEU A 151 15.09 2.28 20.52
N TRP A 152 15.73 1.12 20.70
CA TRP A 152 15.13 -0.15 20.33
C TRP A 152 13.93 -0.52 21.20
N GLU A 153 14.00 -0.28 22.52
CA GLU A 153 12.87 -0.45 23.44
C GLU A 153 11.66 0.39 23.02
N GLU A 154 11.88 1.65 22.59
CA GLU A 154 10.81 2.50 22.06
C GLU A 154 10.21 1.91 20.78
N VAL A 155 11.04 1.45 19.84
CA VAL A 155 10.60 0.79 18.60
C VAL A 155 9.78 -0.48 18.90
N GLU A 156 10.23 -1.32 19.83
CA GLU A 156 9.50 -2.52 20.25
C GLU A 156 8.17 -2.18 20.91
N SER A 157 8.14 -1.15 21.78
CA SER A 157 6.91 -0.68 22.40
C SER A 157 5.89 -0.23 21.36
N ARG A 158 6.30 0.55 20.35
CA ARG A 158 5.43 0.98 19.26
C ARG A 158 4.91 -0.20 18.43
N MET A 159 5.78 -1.15 18.08
CA MET A 159 5.38 -2.38 17.35
C MET A 159 4.43 -3.27 18.16
N SER A 160 4.58 -3.32 19.50
CA SER A 160 3.78 -4.18 20.38
C SER A 160 2.29 -3.82 20.43
N ARG A 161 1.92 -2.61 19.99
CA ARG A 161 0.53 -2.17 19.81
C ARG A 161 -0.20 -2.93 18.71
N CYS A 162 0.53 -3.55 17.79
CA CYS A 162 -0.04 -4.33 16.70
C CYS A 162 -0.23 -5.79 17.12
N PRO A 163 -1.43 -6.39 16.97
CA PRO A 163 -1.64 -7.80 17.24
C PRO A 163 -0.75 -8.70 16.37
N ASP A 164 0.03 -9.58 17.00
CA ASP A 164 0.89 -10.55 16.32
C ASP A 164 0.13 -11.85 16.07
N GLY A 165 0.30 -12.37 14.86
CA GLY A 165 -0.27 -13.62 14.41
C GLY A 165 0.24 -14.84 15.19
N LEU A 166 1.48 -14.79 15.67
CA LEU A 166 2.18 -15.88 16.35
C LEU A 166 2.08 -15.81 17.87
N ASP A 167 1.48 -14.75 18.43
CA ASP A 167 1.30 -14.65 19.87
C ASP A 167 0.43 -15.80 20.41
N SER A 168 0.81 -16.29 21.58
CA SER A 168 0.14 -17.38 22.29
C SER A 168 -1.36 -17.14 22.49
N GLN A 169 -1.77 -15.92 22.79
CA GLN A 169 -3.18 -15.58 22.98
C GLN A 169 -3.92 -15.57 21.64
N SER A 170 -3.29 -15.04 20.60
CA SER A 170 -3.82 -15.06 19.23
C SER A 170 -4.05 -16.49 18.73
N VAL A 171 -3.10 -17.40 18.99
CA VAL A 171 -3.22 -18.82 18.64
C VAL A 171 -4.34 -19.51 19.41
N ALA A 172 -4.46 -19.25 20.72
CA ALA A 172 -5.53 -19.82 21.55
C ALA A 172 -6.92 -19.38 21.06
N ARG A 173 -7.12 -18.08 20.81
CA ARG A 173 -8.38 -17.53 20.29
C ARG A 173 -8.75 -18.13 18.93
N ARG A 174 -7.79 -18.28 18.01
CA ARG A 174 -8.05 -18.91 16.72
C ARG A 174 -8.42 -20.39 16.82
N SER A 175 -7.85 -21.11 17.79
CA SER A 175 -8.21 -22.51 18.03
C SER A 175 -9.68 -22.66 18.45
N GLU A 176 -10.20 -21.73 19.25
CA GLU A 176 -11.63 -21.66 19.59
C GLU A 176 -12.50 -21.35 18.37
N ARG A 177 -12.10 -20.38 17.55
CA ARG A 177 -12.83 -19.99 16.35
C ARG A 177 -12.83 -21.07 15.28
N LYS A 178 -11.71 -21.77 15.10
CA LYS A 178 -11.62 -22.96 14.25
C LYS A 178 -12.71 -23.97 14.64
N ARG A 179 -12.86 -24.27 15.94
CA ARG A 179 -13.91 -25.18 16.43
C ARG A 179 -15.31 -24.65 16.13
N ARG A 180 -15.55 -23.35 16.29
CA ARG A 180 -16.83 -22.71 15.93
C ARG A 180 -17.10 -22.82 14.43
N VAL A 181 -16.11 -22.54 13.58
CA VAL A 181 -16.21 -22.65 12.12
C VAL A 181 -16.54 -24.08 11.70
N LEU A 182 -15.84 -25.07 12.24
CA LEU A 182 -16.12 -26.49 11.99
C LEU A 182 -17.55 -26.86 12.42
N SER A 183 -17.97 -26.46 13.63
CA SER A 183 -19.32 -26.74 14.14
C SER A 183 -20.42 -26.14 13.26
N VAL A 184 -20.32 -24.86 12.91
CA VAL A 184 -21.34 -24.15 12.11
C VAL A 184 -21.39 -24.65 10.68
N LEU A 185 -20.24 -25.01 10.09
CA LEU A 185 -20.16 -25.48 8.71
C LEU A 185 -20.33 -27.00 8.57
N GLY A 186 -20.53 -27.73 9.67
CA GLY A 186 -20.68 -29.18 9.71
C GLY A 186 -19.42 -29.92 9.24
N GLY A 187 -18.26 -29.52 9.74
CA GLY A 187 -16.97 -30.13 9.48
C GLY A 187 -16.39 -30.83 10.71
N GLU A 188 -15.54 -31.81 10.46
CA GLU A 188 -14.71 -32.49 11.45
C GLU A 188 -13.29 -31.91 11.48
N GLU A 189 -12.52 -32.20 12.53
CA GLU A 189 -11.13 -31.73 12.65
C GLU A 189 -10.27 -32.13 11.43
N SER A 190 -10.50 -33.33 10.89
CA SER A 190 -9.84 -33.85 9.68
C SER A 190 -10.12 -33.01 8.43
N ASN A 191 -11.25 -32.30 8.39
CA ASN A 191 -11.63 -31.45 7.27
C ASN A 191 -10.86 -30.13 7.25
N TRP A 192 -10.36 -29.66 8.39
CA TRP A 192 -9.67 -28.37 8.45
C TRP A 192 -8.42 -28.35 7.56
N GLU A 193 -7.66 -29.44 7.58
CA GLU A 193 -6.44 -29.66 6.78
C GLU A 193 -6.73 -29.99 5.31
N ASP A 194 -7.99 -30.29 4.95
CA ASP A 194 -8.40 -30.49 3.56
C ASP A 194 -8.69 -29.12 2.91
N TRP A 195 -7.73 -28.63 2.12
CA TRP A 195 -7.91 -27.39 1.36
C TRP A 195 -9.11 -27.46 0.39
N GLN A 196 -9.51 -28.64 -0.06
CA GLN A 196 -10.69 -28.77 -0.91
C GLN A 196 -11.98 -28.58 -0.10
N TRP A 197 -12.00 -28.99 1.17
CA TRP A 197 -13.10 -28.66 2.08
C TRP A 197 -13.18 -27.15 2.30
N GLN A 198 -12.04 -26.49 2.53
CA GLN A 198 -11.97 -25.04 2.66
C GLN A 198 -12.59 -24.34 1.43
N VAL A 199 -12.28 -24.81 0.21
CA VAL A 199 -12.88 -24.32 -1.04
C VAL A 199 -14.38 -24.60 -1.13
N ARG A 200 -14.82 -25.83 -0.82
CA ARG A 200 -16.25 -26.22 -0.86
C ARG A 200 -17.10 -25.40 0.12
N LYS A 201 -16.50 -24.95 1.22
CA LYS A 201 -17.16 -24.23 2.32
C LYS A 201 -16.91 -22.72 2.31
N ILE A 202 -16.40 -22.15 1.21
CA ILE A 202 -16.28 -20.69 1.04
C ILE A 202 -17.60 -20.02 1.40
N ILE A 203 -17.52 -19.07 2.33
CA ILE A 203 -18.66 -18.31 2.84
C ILE A 203 -18.96 -17.19 1.86
N ARG A 204 -20.20 -17.15 1.34
CA ARG A 204 -20.68 -16.14 0.38
C ARG A 204 -21.90 -15.36 0.89
N GLU A 205 -22.66 -15.97 1.78
CA GLU A 205 -23.92 -15.41 2.27
C GLU A 205 -23.76 -14.75 3.64
N PRO A 206 -24.33 -13.55 3.85
CA PRO A 206 -24.20 -12.81 5.11
C PRO A 206 -24.82 -13.57 6.30
N GLU A 207 -25.88 -14.36 6.08
CA GLU A 207 -26.52 -15.20 7.10
C GLU A 207 -25.60 -16.31 7.61
N THR A 208 -24.70 -16.81 6.76
CA THR A 208 -23.72 -17.81 7.18
C THR A 208 -22.57 -17.13 7.91
N LEU A 209 -22.12 -15.97 7.44
CA LEU A 209 -21.05 -15.23 8.09
C LEU A 209 -21.48 -14.73 9.49
N SER A 210 -22.71 -14.24 9.67
CA SER A 210 -23.23 -13.77 10.96
C SER A 210 -23.33 -14.86 12.03
N ARG A 211 -23.40 -16.13 11.64
CA ARG A 211 -23.32 -17.27 12.58
C ARG A 211 -21.88 -17.54 13.04
N LEU A 212 -20.89 -17.15 12.23
CA LEU A 212 -19.47 -17.40 12.47
C LEU A 212 -18.79 -16.28 13.26
N ILE A 213 -19.15 -15.03 12.98
CA ILE A 213 -18.55 -13.84 13.58
C ILE A 213 -19.63 -12.80 13.87
N ASP A 214 -19.33 -11.89 14.79
CA ASP A 214 -20.17 -10.73 15.02
C ASP A 214 -20.02 -9.75 13.84
N LEU A 215 -21.13 -9.43 13.20
CA LEU A 215 -21.22 -8.51 12.07
C LEU A 215 -22.04 -7.28 12.48
N SER A 216 -21.56 -6.10 12.12
CA SER A 216 -22.37 -4.89 12.24
C SER A 216 -23.54 -4.95 11.24
N SER A 217 -24.64 -4.23 11.53
CA SER A 217 -25.76 -4.12 10.58
C SER A 217 -25.30 -3.55 9.24
N ALA A 218 -24.37 -2.58 9.26
CA ALA A 218 -23.81 -1.98 8.05
C ALA A 218 -23.01 -3.01 7.21
N ASP A 219 -22.17 -3.84 7.85
CA ASP A 219 -21.44 -4.90 7.14
C ASP A 219 -22.39 -5.94 6.56
N TYR A 220 -23.41 -6.33 7.33
CA TYR A 220 -24.43 -7.29 6.87
C TYR A 220 -25.14 -6.77 5.63
N GLU A 221 -25.70 -5.56 5.68
CA GLU A 221 -26.41 -4.92 4.58
C GLU A 221 -25.50 -4.69 3.37
N SER A 222 -24.24 -4.32 3.60
CA SER A 222 -23.26 -4.14 2.52
C SER A 222 -22.98 -5.45 1.79
N ILE A 223 -22.89 -6.57 2.50
CA ILE A 223 -22.73 -7.89 1.86
C ILE A 223 -24.00 -8.28 1.11
N VAL A 224 -25.19 -8.10 1.69
CA VAL A 224 -26.47 -8.34 0.98
C VAL A 224 -26.46 -7.58 -0.34
N ARG A 225 -26.18 -6.28 -0.29
CA ARG A 225 -26.17 -5.43 -1.48
C ARG A 225 -25.12 -5.89 -2.49
N ALA A 226 -23.90 -6.18 -2.04
CA ALA A 226 -22.83 -6.72 -2.87
C ALA A 226 -23.28 -8.00 -3.60
N ARG A 227 -24.01 -8.91 -2.94
CA ARG A 227 -24.54 -10.12 -3.59
C ARG A 227 -25.66 -9.82 -4.58
N GLU A 228 -26.61 -8.95 -4.25
CA GLU A 228 -27.68 -8.52 -5.17
C GLU A 228 -27.13 -7.97 -6.47
N ILE A 229 -26.12 -7.10 -6.38
CA ILE A 229 -25.47 -6.52 -7.54
C ILE A 229 -24.44 -7.47 -8.15
N ARG A 230 -24.27 -8.72 -7.71
CA ARG A 230 -23.24 -9.66 -8.20
C ARG A 230 -21.82 -9.08 -8.16
N LEU A 231 -21.48 -8.38 -7.08
CA LEU A 231 -20.11 -8.03 -6.77
C LEU A 231 -19.40 -9.30 -6.24
N PRO A 232 -18.18 -9.61 -6.73
CA PRO A 232 -17.48 -10.82 -6.30
C PRO A 232 -17.26 -10.81 -4.78
N PHE A 233 -17.63 -11.90 -4.12
CA PHE A 233 -17.48 -12.01 -2.67
C PHE A 233 -17.26 -13.46 -2.26
N GLY A 234 -16.34 -13.67 -1.34
CA GLY A 234 -16.10 -14.98 -0.76
C GLY A 234 -14.96 -14.95 0.22
N ILE A 235 -15.14 -15.67 1.33
CA ILE A 235 -14.14 -15.78 2.41
C ILE A 235 -13.94 -17.27 2.70
N THR A 236 -12.68 -17.71 2.80
CA THR A 236 -12.40 -19.10 3.17
C THR A 236 -12.72 -19.33 4.65
N PRO A 237 -13.13 -20.55 5.06
CA PRO A 237 -13.34 -20.86 6.48
C PRO A 237 -12.10 -20.59 7.33
N TYR A 238 -10.91 -20.89 6.79
CA TYR A 238 -9.63 -20.54 7.39
C TYR A 238 -9.53 -19.05 7.73
N TYR A 239 -9.77 -18.17 6.76
CA TYR A 239 -9.57 -16.74 6.98
C TYR A 239 -10.63 -16.14 7.91
N VAL A 240 -11.87 -16.69 7.91
CA VAL A 240 -12.88 -16.34 8.92
C VAL A 240 -12.38 -16.64 10.33
N SER A 241 -11.62 -17.71 10.56
CA SER A 241 -11.07 -18.01 11.90
C SER A 241 -10.07 -16.96 12.41
N LEU A 242 -9.54 -16.10 11.54
CA LEU A 242 -8.68 -14.99 11.94
C LEU A 242 -9.47 -13.81 12.53
N MET A 243 -10.79 -13.76 12.34
CA MET A 243 -11.63 -12.66 12.80
C MET A 243 -12.02 -12.85 14.27
N ASP A 244 -11.89 -11.79 15.06
CA ASP A 244 -12.19 -11.72 16.48
C ASP A 244 -13.69 -11.61 16.74
N GLU A 245 -14.14 -12.14 17.89
CA GLU A 245 -15.55 -12.12 18.28
C GLU A 245 -16.04 -10.71 18.61
N SER A 246 -15.17 -9.83 19.08
CA SER A 246 -15.49 -8.42 19.34
C SER A 246 -14.82 -7.53 18.30
N PRO A 247 -15.56 -7.06 17.26
CA PRO A 247 -15.04 -6.08 16.29
C PRO A 247 -14.53 -4.80 16.97
N ASP A 248 -15.16 -4.42 18.08
CA ASP A 248 -14.84 -3.20 18.85
C ASP A 248 -13.45 -3.25 19.51
N SER A 249 -12.88 -4.44 19.70
CA SER A 249 -11.49 -4.59 20.15
C SER A 249 -10.49 -4.00 19.15
N GLY A 250 -10.87 -3.91 17.87
CA GLY A 250 -10.03 -3.38 16.80
C GLY A 250 -8.84 -4.27 16.42
N HIS A 251 -8.65 -5.44 17.05
CA HIS A 251 -7.50 -6.30 16.79
C HIS A 251 -7.49 -6.91 15.39
N ASP A 252 -8.67 -7.29 14.90
CA ASP A 252 -8.86 -7.91 13.59
C ASP A 252 -9.42 -6.94 12.54
N ARG A 253 -9.47 -5.63 12.86
CA ARG A 253 -9.93 -4.57 11.96
C ARG A 253 -9.26 -4.68 10.58
N ALA A 254 -7.94 -4.91 10.59
CA ALA A 254 -7.14 -5.10 9.38
C ALA A 254 -7.46 -6.41 8.63
N ILE A 255 -8.02 -7.43 9.27
CA ILE A 255 -8.45 -8.67 8.62
C ILE A 255 -9.82 -8.47 7.97
N ARG A 256 -10.76 -7.91 8.72
CA ARG A 256 -12.13 -7.63 8.27
C ARG A 256 -12.16 -6.71 7.06
N ALA A 257 -11.43 -5.59 7.11
CA ALA A 257 -11.37 -4.64 5.99
C ALA A 257 -10.84 -5.25 4.69
N GLN A 258 -10.14 -6.38 4.73
CA GLN A 258 -9.66 -6.98 3.48
C GLN A 258 -10.73 -7.73 2.72
N VAL A 259 -11.83 -8.12 3.37
CA VAL A 259 -12.84 -9.02 2.80
C VAL A 259 -14.27 -8.54 2.98
N LEU A 260 -14.57 -7.70 3.99
CA LEU A 260 -15.88 -7.09 4.18
C LEU A 260 -15.94 -5.81 3.33
N PRO A 261 -16.78 -5.77 2.27
CA PRO A 261 -16.87 -4.61 1.41
C PRO A 261 -17.54 -3.45 2.17
N PRO A 262 -16.92 -2.26 2.25
CA PRO A 262 -17.58 -1.12 2.88
C PRO A 262 -18.69 -0.56 1.97
N PRO A 263 -19.71 0.12 2.53
CA PRO A 263 -20.86 0.60 1.75
C PRO A 263 -20.50 1.55 0.60
N ASP A 264 -19.47 2.38 0.77
CA ASP A 264 -18.97 3.30 -0.27
C ASP A 264 -18.39 2.53 -1.46
N TYR A 265 -17.58 1.49 -1.20
CA TYR A 265 -17.08 0.60 -2.27
C TYR A 265 -18.21 -0.07 -3.03
N VAL A 266 -19.23 -0.60 -2.35
CA VAL A 266 -20.37 -1.24 -3.01
C VAL A 266 -21.15 -0.22 -3.86
N SER A 267 -21.36 0.98 -3.34
CA SER A 267 -22.08 2.06 -4.03
C SER A 267 -21.33 2.53 -5.29
N GLU A 268 -20.02 2.74 -5.19
CA GLU A 268 -19.18 3.15 -6.33
C GLU A 268 -19.12 2.06 -7.41
N MET A 269 -18.95 0.80 -7.00
CA MET A 269 -18.98 -0.34 -7.91
C MET A 269 -20.33 -0.47 -8.61
N GLU A 270 -21.44 -0.21 -7.93
CA GLU A 270 -22.78 -0.22 -8.52
C GLU A 270 -22.97 0.93 -9.52
N ALA A 271 -22.66 2.16 -9.08
CA ALA A 271 -22.89 3.38 -9.86
C ALA A 271 -22.21 3.34 -11.23
N HIS A 272 -20.99 2.79 -11.29
CA HIS A 272 -20.18 2.78 -12.50
C HIS A 272 -20.17 1.45 -13.25
N ARG A 273 -20.86 0.40 -12.76
CA ARG A 273 -20.88 -0.94 -13.38
C ARG A 273 -21.29 -0.92 -14.86
N HIS A 274 -22.23 -0.05 -15.21
CA HIS A 274 -22.76 0.05 -16.58
C HIS A 274 -22.22 1.27 -17.34
N ASP A 275 -21.35 2.06 -16.71
CA ASP A 275 -20.73 3.22 -17.32
C ASP A 275 -19.53 2.79 -18.15
N LYS A 276 -19.67 2.80 -19.48
CA LYS A 276 -18.58 2.47 -20.41
C LYS A 276 -17.47 3.52 -20.44
N SER A 277 -17.71 4.71 -19.92
CA SER A 277 -16.71 5.77 -19.79
C SER A 277 -15.82 5.61 -18.55
N TYR A 278 -16.30 4.84 -17.56
CA TYR A 278 -15.54 4.50 -16.36
C TYR A 278 -14.78 3.19 -16.55
N SER A 279 -13.46 3.22 -16.30
CA SER A 279 -12.64 2.00 -16.34
C SER A 279 -12.16 1.63 -14.95
N PHE A 280 -12.62 0.48 -14.47
CA PHE A 280 -12.10 -0.15 -13.26
C PHE A 280 -10.70 -0.80 -13.46
N ASP A 281 -10.25 -0.94 -14.72
CA ASP A 281 -8.89 -1.37 -15.06
C ASP A 281 -7.91 -0.19 -14.95
N PHE A 282 -7.67 0.24 -13.71
CA PHE A 282 -6.71 1.30 -13.41
C PHE A 282 -5.34 1.03 -14.04
N MET A 283 -4.93 -0.23 -14.11
CA MET A 283 -3.59 -0.58 -14.61
C MET A 283 -3.48 -0.63 -16.13
N ARG A 284 -4.62 -0.53 -16.85
CA ARG A 284 -4.69 -0.66 -18.31
C ARG A 284 -4.02 -1.95 -18.77
N GLU A 285 -4.31 -3.06 -18.07
CA GLU A 285 -3.78 -4.39 -18.41
C GLU A 285 -4.27 -4.83 -19.80
N CYS A 286 -5.49 -4.44 -20.20
CA CYS A 286 -6.02 -4.68 -21.54
C CYS A 286 -5.17 -4.01 -22.64
N ASP A 287 -4.71 -2.79 -22.42
CA ASP A 287 -3.93 -2.02 -23.40
C ASP A 287 -2.50 -2.56 -23.61
N THR A 288 -2.06 -3.43 -22.70
CA THR A 288 -0.73 -4.04 -22.71
C THR A 288 -0.79 -5.55 -22.88
N SER A 289 -1.87 -6.03 -23.53
CA SER A 289 -2.17 -7.44 -23.75
C SER A 289 -1.97 -7.86 -25.22
N PRO A 290 -0.76 -8.30 -25.63
CA PRO A 290 -0.48 -8.63 -27.04
C PRO A 290 -1.20 -9.89 -27.55
N ILE A 291 -1.61 -10.78 -26.64
CA ILE A 291 -2.40 -11.98 -26.90
C ILE A 291 -3.21 -12.29 -25.63
N GLY A 292 -4.29 -13.06 -25.75
CA GLY A 292 -5.09 -13.50 -24.61
C GLY A 292 -4.21 -14.06 -23.48
N LEU A 293 -4.60 -13.78 -22.23
CA LEU A 293 -3.93 -14.19 -20.98
C LEU A 293 -2.56 -13.55 -20.72
N VAL A 294 -1.95 -12.83 -21.67
CA VAL A 294 -0.61 -12.27 -21.52
C VAL A 294 -0.68 -10.76 -21.33
N THR A 295 -0.02 -10.23 -20.30
CA THR A 295 0.24 -8.79 -20.18
C THR A 295 1.74 -8.53 -20.23
N ARG A 296 2.20 -7.68 -21.16
CA ARG A 296 3.62 -7.32 -21.32
C ARG A 296 3.81 -5.81 -21.23
N ARG A 297 4.33 -5.36 -20.08
CA ARG A 297 4.68 -3.96 -19.82
C ARG A 297 6.17 -3.67 -19.78
N TYR A 298 6.98 -4.71 -19.61
CA TYR A 298 8.42 -4.59 -19.44
C TYR A 298 9.15 -5.41 -20.52
N PRO A 299 10.41 -5.07 -20.84
CA PRO A 299 11.14 -5.71 -21.93
C PRO A 299 11.26 -7.23 -21.79
N ALA A 300 11.59 -7.71 -20.58
CA ALA A 300 11.97 -9.09 -20.32
C ALA A 300 11.00 -9.87 -19.42
N ILE A 301 9.87 -9.27 -19.02
CA ILE A 301 8.92 -9.86 -18.07
C ILE A 301 7.52 -9.82 -18.65
N VAL A 302 6.78 -10.93 -18.51
CA VAL A 302 5.36 -11.01 -18.84
C VAL A 302 4.54 -11.58 -17.69
N ILE A 303 3.27 -11.21 -17.65
CA ILE A 303 2.26 -11.85 -16.83
C ILE A 303 1.55 -12.91 -17.68
N LEU A 304 1.32 -14.08 -17.11
CA LEU A 304 0.42 -15.11 -17.65
C LEU A 304 -0.75 -15.29 -16.67
N LYS A 305 -1.99 -15.14 -17.15
CA LYS A 305 -3.23 -15.24 -16.35
C LYS A 305 -4.02 -16.52 -16.66
N PRO A 306 -3.55 -17.73 -16.28
CA PRO A 306 -4.26 -18.96 -16.64
C PRO A 306 -5.58 -19.14 -15.85
N PHE A 307 -5.70 -18.52 -14.67
CA PHE A 307 -6.83 -18.73 -13.76
C PHE A 307 -7.32 -17.39 -13.20
N ASN A 308 -8.56 -17.01 -13.52
CA ASN A 308 -9.12 -15.70 -13.25
C ASN A 308 -10.16 -15.71 -12.10
N THR A 309 -9.80 -16.34 -10.98
CA THR A 309 -10.59 -16.28 -9.74
C THR A 309 -9.71 -16.60 -8.53
N CYS A 310 -10.18 -16.23 -7.35
CA CYS A 310 -9.56 -16.57 -6.06
C CYS A 310 -10.56 -17.35 -5.17
N PRO A 311 -10.09 -18.12 -4.17
CA PRO A 311 -10.95 -18.68 -3.14
C PRO A 311 -11.40 -17.64 -2.09
N GLN A 312 -10.69 -16.52 -2.01
CA GLN A 312 -11.05 -15.37 -1.20
C GLN A 312 -10.93 -14.09 -2.01
N ILE A 313 -11.95 -13.24 -1.96
CA ILE A 313 -11.96 -11.97 -2.68
C ILE A 313 -11.51 -10.84 -1.76
N CYS A 314 -10.47 -10.12 -2.18
CA CYS A 314 -9.99 -8.95 -1.45
C CYS A 314 -10.75 -7.71 -1.93
N VAL A 315 -11.18 -6.84 -1.02
CA VAL A 315 -11.87 -5.58 -1.38
C VAL A 315 -10.99 -4.69 -2.24
N TYR A 316 -9.71 -4.55 -1.88
CA TYR A 316 -8.70 -3.76 -2.61
C TYR A 316 -8.13 -4.48 -3.84
N CYS A 317 -8.82 -5.52 -4.37
CA CYS A 317 -8.34 -6.30 -5.50
C CYS A 317 -8.16 -5.41 -6.75
N GLN A 318 -6.98 -5.51 -7.37
CA GLN A 318 -6.71 -4.82 -8.63
C GLN A 318 -7.68 -5.24 -9.75
N ARG A 319 -8.04 -6.52 -9.76
CA ARG A 319 -8.84 -7.18 -10.81
C ARG A 319 -10.28 -7.46 -10.34
N ASN A 320 -10.79 -6.69 -9.38
CA ASN A 320 -12.20 -6.76 -8.96
C ASN A 320 -13.19 -6.56 -10.14
N TRP A 321 -12.72 -5.98 -11.25
CA TRP A 321 -13.46 -5.78 -12.49
C TRP A 321 -13.45 -6.98 -13.45
N GLU A 322 -12.47 -7.88 -13.33
CA GLU A 322 -12.28 -9.04 -14.22
C GLU A 322 -12.76 -10.34 -13.58
N ILE A 323 -12.75 -10.43 -12.24
CA ILE A 323 -13.21 -11.60 -11.49
C ILE A 323 -14.73 -11.55 -11.36
N GLU A 324 -15.40 -12.67 -11.66
CA GLU A 324 -16.86 -12.77 -11.57
C GLU A 324 -17.37 -13.11 -10.16
N ASP A 325 -16.79 -14.13 -9.51
CA ASP A 325 -17.11 -14.52 -8.14
C ASP A 325 -16.01 -15.43 -7.56
N ALA A 326 -16.04 -15.68 -6.24
CA ALA A 326 -15.10 -16.60 -5.60
C ALA A 326 -15.21 -18.03 -6.17
N MET A 327 -14.08 -18.57 -6.61
CA MET A 327 -13.97 -19.85 -7.34
C MET A 327 -14.97 -19.99 -8.51
N SER A 328 -15.17 -18.93 -9.30
CA SER A 328 -16.13 -18.95 -10.42
C SER A 328 -15.88 -20.16 -11.36
N PRO A 329 -16.94 -20.92 -11.75
CA PRO A 329 -16.83 -21.96 -12.75
C PRO A 329 -16.29 -21.40 -14.08
N GLY A 330 -15.44 -22.17 -14.77
CA GLY A 330 -14.86 -21.74 -16.06
C GLY A 330 -13.73 -20.71 -15.94
N ALA A 331 -13.33 -20.30 -14.74
CA ALA A 331 -12.24 -19.33 -14.54
C ALA A 331 -10.84 -19.83 -14.98
N LEU A 332 -10.66 -21.13 -15.23
CA LEU A 332 -9.45 -21.66 -15.87
C LEU A 332 -9.58 -21.52 -17.38
N ALA A 333 -8.66 -20.76 -17.98
CA ALA A 333 -8.60 -20.61 -19.42
C ALA A 333 -8.44 -21.96 -20.13
N SER A 334 -8.91 -22.03 -21.38
CA SER A 334 -8.83 -23.27 -22.16
C SER A 334 -7.38 -23.70 -22.36
N ARG A 335 -7.17 -25.00 -22.61
CA ARG A 335 -5.83 -25.51 -22.91
C ARG A 335 -5.24 -24.84 -24.15
N ASP A 336 -6.07 -24.57 -25.15
CA ASP A 336 -5.66 -23.95 -26.41
C ASP A 336 -5.23 -22.49 -26.20
N ASP A 337 -5.95 -21.72 -25.38
CA ASP A 337 -5.58 -20.33 -25.07
C ASP A 337 -4.26 -20.25 -24.30
N ILE A 338 -4.07 -21.12 -23.30
CA ILE A 338 -2.82 -21.18 -22.53
C ILE A 338 -1.66 -21.63 -23.41
N GLU A 339 -1.88 -22.59 -24.31
CA GLU A 339 -0.87 -23.03 -25.27
C GLU A 339 -0.53 -21.92 -26.27
N ALA A 340 -1.52 -21.19 -26.78
CA ALA A 340 -1.31 -20.03 -27.65
C ALA A 340 -0.48 -18.94 -26.96
N ALA A 341 -0.81 -18.62 -25.70
CA ALA A 341 -0.04 -17.69 -24.87
C ALA A 341 1.41 -18.18 -24.68
N CYS A 342 1.62 -19.46 -24.37
CA CYS A 342 2.96 -20.03 -24.18
C CYS A 342 3.78 -20.04 -25.48
N ARG A 343 3.18 -20.35 -26.63
CA ARG A 343 3.85 -20.27 -27.95
C ARG A 343 4.24 -18.83 -28.28
N TRP A 344 3.36 -17.87 -27.97
CA TRP A 344 3.70 -16.46 -28.12
C TRP A 344 4.90 -16.10 -27.25
N ILE A 345 4.92 -16.48 -25.96
CA ILE A 345 6.08 -16.23 -25.07
C ILE A 345 7.36 -16.88 -25.64
N GLU A 346 7.27 -18.13 -26.10
CA GLU A 346 8.40 -18.89 -26.66
C GLU A 346 8.97 -18.26 -27.93
N SER A 347 8.13 -17.64 -28.77
CA SER A 347 8.57 -16.89 -29.95
C SER A 347 9.29 -15.57 -29.63
N HIS A 348 9.29 -15.12 -28.38
CA HIS A 348 9.91 -13.87 -27.93
C HIS A 348 11.07 -14.13 -26.96
N SER A 349 12.25 -14.45 -27.52
CA SER A 349 13.45 -14.81 -26.76
C SER A 349 13.99 -13.74 -25.80
N ALA A 350 13.53 -12.49 -25.90
CA ALA A 350 13.82 -11.43 -24.94
C ALA A 350 13.13 -11.64 -23.58
N ILE A 351 12.07 -12.46 -23.51
CA ILE A 351 11.37 -12.78 -22.26
C ILE A 351 12.20 -13.75 -21.45
N ARG A 352 12.56 -13.32 -20.24
CA ARG A 352 13.33 -14.07 -19.24
C ARG A 352 12.47 -14.51 -18.07
N GLU A 353 11.45 -13.72 -17.75
CA GLU A 353 10.62 -13.95 -16.60
C GLU A 353 9.13 -14.08 -16.97
N VAL A 354 8.47 -15.06 -16.37
CA VAL A 354 7.01 -15.22 -16.44
C VAL A 354 6.42 -15.21 -15.04
N LEU A 355 5.55 -14.23 -14.77
CA LEU A 355 4.70 -14.17 -13.57
C LEU A 355 3.37 -14.86 -13.86
N ILE A 356 3.16 -16.03 -13.27
CA ILE A 356 1.89 -16.77 -13.31
C ILE A 356 0.98 -16.21 -12.20
N THR A 357 -0.13 -15.59 -12.58
CA THR A 357 -1.10 -14.94 -11.67
C THR A 357 -2.49 -14.90 -12.35
N GLY A 358 -3.26 -13.82 -12.21
CA GLY A 358 -4.66 -13.69 -12.61
C GLY A 358 -5.49 -13.40 -11.38
N GLY A 359 -6.32 -14.36 -10.97
CA GLY A 359 -6.72 -14.52 -9.59
C GLY A 359 -5.60 -15.20 -8.80
N ASP A 360 -5.85 -16.41 -8.32
CA ASP A 360 -4.86 -17.19 -7.56
C ASP A 360 -4.55 -18.56 -8.22
N PRO A 361 -3.41 -18.73 -8.89
CA PRO A 361 -3.08 -19.97 -9.59
C PRO A 361 -2.87 -21.15 -8.65
N LEU A 362 -2.51 -20.94 -7.37
CA LEU A 362 -2.36 -22.05 -6.42
C LEU A 362 -3.70 -22.65 -5.99
N ALA A 363 -4.83 -22.01 -6.30
CA ALA A 363 -6.16 -22.60 -6.12
C ALA A 363 -6.46 -23.72 -7.13
N LEU A 364 -5.67 -23.86 -8.21
CA LEU A 364 -5.78 -24.97 -9.14
C LEU A 364 -5.37 -26.30 -8.48
N GLY A 365 -6.02 -27.39 -8.88
CA GLY A 365 -5.58 -28.74 -8.51
C GLY A 365 -4.20 -29.07 -9.09
N ASP A 366 -3.43 -29.90 -8.37
CA ASP A 366 -2.01 -30.17 -8.66
C ASP A 366 -1.73 -30.48 -10.14
N SER A 367 -2.48 -31.37 -10.77
CA SER A 367 -2.24 -31.76 -12.17
C SER A 367 -2.42 -30.62 -13.17
N LYS A 368 -3.36 -29.70 -12.93
CA LYS A 368 -3.59 -28.54 -13.80
C LYS A 368 -2.48 -27.50 -13.61
N LEU A 369 -2.10 -27.25 -12.36
CA LEU A 369 -1.02 -26.34 -12.02
C LEU A 369 0.33 -26.83 -12.55
N GLU A 370 0.64 -28.11 -12.36
CA GLU A 370 1.85 -28.77 -12.86
C GLU A 370 1.95 -28.66 -14.38
N TRP A 371 0.83 -28.86 -15.10
CA TRP A 371 0.81 -28.68 -16.55
C TRP A 371 1.13 -27.24 -16.96
N VAL A 372 0.51 -26.22 -16.34
CA VAL A 372 0.78 -24.81 -16.66
C VAL A 372 2.23 -24.44 -16.40
N ILE A 373 2.75 -24.73 -15.19
CA ILE A 373 4.12 -24.38 -14.83
C ILE A 373 5.11 -25.17 -15.69
N GLY A 374 4.84 -26.46 -15.90
CA GLY A 374 5.66 -27.30 -16.77
C GLY A 374 5.69 -26.83 -18.22
N ARG A 375 4.60 -26.21 -18.72
CA ARG A 375 4.62 -25.56 -20.02
C ARG A 375 5.55 -24.36 -20.04
N VAL A 376 5.46 -23.46 -19.07
CA VAL A 376 6.33 -22.29 -18.97
C VAL A 376 7.80 -22.70 -18.81
N ALA A 377 8.07 -23.70 -17.96
CA ALA A 377 9.41 -24.23 -17.70
C ALA A 377 10.08 -24.89 -18.92
N ARG A 378 9.33 -25.26 -19.98
CA ARG A 378 9.91 -25.76 -21.23
C ARG A 378 10.44 -24.66 -22.15
N ILE A 379 10.04 -23.41 -21.92
CA ILE A 379 10.46 -22.28 -22.75
C ILE A 379 11.92 -21.93 -22.42
N LYS A 380 12.81 -22.11 -23.40
CA LYS A 380 14.27 -22.02 -23.20
C LYS A 380 14.76 -20.65 -22.72
N SER A 381 14.09 -19.56 -23.10
CA SER A 381 14.51 -18.22 -22.70
C SER A 381 14.12 -17.86 -21.25
N VAL A 382 13.19 -18.60 -20.65
CA VAL A 382 12.63 -18.32 -19.32
C VAL A 382 13.51 -18.92 -18.23
N ASP A 383 14.18 -18.04 -17.48
CA ASP A 383 15.08 -18.36 -16.37
C ASP A 383 14.49 -18.02 -14.99
N LEU A 384 13.33 -17.34 -14.93
CA LEU A 384 12.62 -17.09 -13.68
C LEU A 384 11.10 -17.27 -13.85
N ILE A 385 10.53 -18.16 -13.04
CA ILE A 385 9.07 -18.33 -12.92
C ILE A 385 8.63 -17.81 -11.57
N ARG A 386 7.79 -16.77 -11.57
CA ARG A 386 7.16 -16.26 -10.36
C ARG A 386 5.72 -16.73 -10.28
N ILE A 387 5.29 -17.18 -9.11
CA ILE A 387 3.89 -17.55 -8.84
C ILE A 387 3.33 -16.52 -7.86
N GLY A 388 2.45 -15.64 -8.34
CA GLY A 388 1.75 -14.68 -7.49
C GLY A 388 0.53 -15.36 -6.88
N SER A 389 0.52 -15.56 -5.56
CA SER A 389 -0.53 -16.32 -4.88
C SER A 389 -0.71 -15.87 -3.44
N ARG A 390 -1.95 -15.62 -3.03
CA ARG A 390 -2.33 -15.30 -1.66
C ARG A 390 -2.72 -16.53 -0.84
N ILE A 391 -2.81 -17.72 -1.45
CA ILE A 391 -3.07 -19.00 -0.78
C ILE A 391 -2.30 -19.23 0.53
N PRO A 392 -0.97 -18.95 0.65
CA PRO A 392 -0.28 -19.15 1.93
C PRO A 392 -0.91 -18.38 3.10
N VAL A 393 -1.64 -17.30 2.80
CA VAL A 393 -2.35 -16.48 3.78
C VAL A 393 -3.80 -16.90 3.94
N THR A 394 -4.52 -17.21 2.86
CA THR A 394 -5.97 -17.41 2.91
C THR A 394 -6.37 -18.87 3.08
N MET A 395 -5.47 -19.81 2.77
CA MET A 395 -5.72 -21.24 2.82
C MET A 395 -4.39 -22.01 2.85
N PRO A 396 -3.57 -21.85 3.92
CA PRO A 396 -2.22 -22.42 3.99
C PRO A 396 -2.17 -23.95 3.80
N MET A 397 -3.26 -24.65 4.14
CA MET A 397 -3.45 -26.10 3.96
C MET A 397 -3.24 -26.56 2.51
N ARG A 398 -3.44 -25.68 1.52
CA ARG A 398 -3.19 -25.97 0.11
C ARG A 398 -1.72 -26.27 -0.17
N ILE A 399 -0.81 -25.74 0.65
CA ILE A 399 0.64 -25.98 0.56
C ILE A 399 0.99 -27.32 1.20
N THR A 400 0.63 -28.39 0.50
CA THR A 400 0.98 -29.76 0.89
C THR A 400 2.45 -30.06 0.54
N ARG A 401 3.01 -31.13 1.15
CA ARG A 401 4.35 -31.62 0.79
C ARG A 401 4.46 -31.96 -0.70
N ARG A 402 3.39 -32.54 -1.27
CA ARG A 402 3.31 -32.86 -2.70
C ARG A 402 3.38 -31.59 -3.55
N LEU A 403 2.58 -30.56 -3.22
CA LEU A 403 2.60 -29.31 -3.97
C LEU A 403 3.98 -28.66 -3.90
N ALA A 404 4.54 -28.52 -2.69
CA ALA A 404 5.85 -27.90 -2.52
C ALA A 404 6.94 -28.64 -3.31
N SER A 405 6.96 -29.97 -3.24
CA SER A 405 7.92 -30.80 -3.99
C SER A 405 7.75 -30.67 -5.50
N MET A 406 6.50 -30.63 -5.99
CA MET A 406 6.19 -30.42 -7.40
C MET A 406 6.72 -29.06 -7.89
N LEU A 407 6.47 -27.97 -7.14
CA LEU A 407 7.02 -26.65 -7.47
C LEU A 407 8.55 -26.65 -7.46
N GLY A 408 9.16 -27.28 -6.46
CA GLY A 408 10.62 -27.44 -6.34
C GLY A 408 11.25 -28.17 -7.51
N SER A 409 10.56 -29.18 -8.08
CA SER A 409 11.05 -29.97 -9.21
C SER A 409 11.26 -29.16 -10.49
N PHE A 410 10.61 -28.00 -10.62
CA PHE A 410 10.80 -27.11 -11.78
C PHE A 410 12.03 -26.20 -11.65
N ARG A 411 12.66 -26.14 -10.47
CA ARG A 411 13.91 -25.40 -10.29
C ARG A 411 15.06 -26.14 -10.99
N ASN A 412 15.99 -25.36 -11.50
CA ASN A 412 17.27 -25.84 -12.03
C ASN A 412 18.36 -24.86 -11.58
N PRO A 413 18.96 -25.04 -10.38
CA PRO A 413 19.89 -24.08 -9.81
C PRO A 413 20.99 -23.64 -10.78
N GLY A 414 21.24 -22.33 -10.87
CA GLY A 414 22.16 -21.73 -11.84
C GLY A 414 21.58 -21.52 -13.25
N CYS A 415 20.41 -22.07 -13.56
CA CYS A 415 19.76 -21.95 -14.87
C CYS A 415 18.34 -21.39 -14.80
N ARG A 416 17.50 -21.88 -13.86
CA ARG A 416 16.12 -21.45 -13.68
C ARG A 416 15.69 -21.46 -12.22
N GLU A 417 15.13 -20.34 -11.78
CA GLU A 417 14.54 -20.18 -10.45
C GLU A 417 13.00 -20.23 -10.50
N VAL A 418 12.39 -20.72 -9.42
CA VAL A 418 10.94 -20.69 -9.19
C VAL A 418 10.69 -20.09 -7.82
N CYS A 419 9.91 -19.01 -7.76
CA CYS A 419 9.58 -18.38 -6.49
C CYS A 419 8.09 -18.11 -6.33
N VAL A 420 7.65 -18.01 -5.08
CA VAL A 420 6.28 -17.65 -4.71
C VAL A 420 6.28 -16.23 -4.17
N VAL A 421 5.37 -15.40 -4.68
CA VAL A 421 5.14 -14.05 -4.19
C VAL A 421 3.77 -14.04 -3.51
N THR A 422 3.77 -13.99 -2.19
CA THR A 422 2.59 -13.92 -1.33
C THR A 422 2.18 -12.48 -1.01
N HIS A 423 1.06 -12.34 -0.29
CA HIS A 423 0.38 -11.07 -0.09
C HIS A 423 -0.19 -10.93 1.35
N VAL A 424 0.70 -11.01 2.33
CA VAL A 424 0.43 -10.70 3.75
C VAL A 424 0.34 -9.18 3.90
N GLN A 425 -0.74 -8.71 4.51
CA GLN A 425 -1.02 -7.29 4.75
C GLN A 425 -0.82 -6.88 6.20
N HIS A 426 -1.01 -7.80 7.15
CA HIS A 426 -1.01 -7.48 8.58
C HIS A 426 -0.30 -8.56 9.41
N PRO A 427 0.43 -8.23 10.49
CA PRO A 427 1.11 -9.21 11.34
C PRO A 427 0.20 -10.33 11.86
N TYR A 428 -1.07 -10.01 12.14
CA TYR A 428 -2.09 -10.96 12.58
C TYR A 428 -2.40 -12.07 11.56
N GLU A 429 -2.06 -11.89 10.28
CA GLU A 429 -2.18 -12.93 9.24
C GLU A 429 -1.01 -13.93 9.27
N VAL A 430 0.09 -13.64 9.97
CA VAL A 430 1.23 -14.56 10.08
C VAL A 430 0.95 -15.59 11.16
N THR A 431 0.33 -16.69 10.77
CA THR A 431 -0.11 -17.76 11.68
C THR A 431 0.88 -18.92 11.71
N PRO A 432 0.78 -19.83 12.70
CA PRO A 432 1.53 -21.09 12.67
C PRO A 432 1.31 -21.91 11.38
N ASP A 433 0.07 -21.95 10.87
CA ASP A 433 -0.25 -22.66 9.62
C ASP A 433 0.44 -22.04 8.40
N LEU A 434 0.49 -20.71 8.33
CA LEU A 434 1.22 -19.99 7.28
C LEU A 434 2.73 -20.28 7.40
N VAL A 435 3.28 -20.23 8.61
CA VAL A 435 4.72 -20.52 8.85
C VAL A 435 5.07 -21.93 8.36
N GLU A 436 4.26 -22.93 8.68
CA GLU A 436 4.45 -24.31 8.22
C GLU A 436 4.33 -24.41 6.68
N ALA A 437 3.34 -23.74 6.08
CA ALA A 437 3.20 -23.68 4.63
C ALA A 437 4.44 -23.06 3.95
N VAL A 438 4.98 -21.98 4.51
CA VAL A 438 6.19 -21.33 4.00
C VAL A 438 7.41 -22.22 4.19
N ASP A 439 7.58 -22.87 5.35
CA ASP A 439 8.70 -23.77 5.61
C ASP A 439 8.73 -24.92 4.59
N ARG A 440 7.57 -25.50 4.27
CA ARG A 440 7.45 -26.52 3.20
C ARG A 440 7.99 -26.03 1.86
N LEU A 441 7.68 -24.80 1.45
CA LEU A 441 8.22 -24.21 0.22
C LEU A 441 9.73 -23.98 0.33
N ARG A 442 10.18 -23.37 1.42
CA ARG A 442 11.59 -23.04 1.68
C ARG A 442 12.49 -24.28 1.67
N ARG A 443 12.02 -25.41 2.22
CA ARG A 443 12.75 -26.69 2.20
C ARG A 443 12.94 -27.27 0.80
N GLN A 444 12.12 -26.88 -0.17
CA GLN A 444 12.29 -27.23 -1.58
C GLN A 444 13.16 -26.19 -2.34
N GLY A 445 13.76 -25.25 -1.60
CA GLY A 445 14.57 -24.15 -2.11
C GLY A 445 13.76 -23.07 -2.82
N ILE A 446 12.43 -23.05 -2.69
CA ILE A 446 11.57 -22.02 -3.25
C ILE A 446 11.70 -20.75 -2.40
N ALA A 447 12.16 -19.65 -3.01
CA ALA A 447 12.13 -18.35 -2.36
C ALA A 447 10.67 -17.87 -2.21
N VAL A 448 10.35 -17.25 -1.07
CA VAL A 448 9.01 -16.73 -0.77
C VAL A 448 9.13 -15.25 -0.47
N TYR A 449 8.44 -14.43 -1.26
CA TYR A 449 8.46 -12.97 -1.17
C TYR A 449 7.11 -12.42 -0.74
N ASN A 450 7.06 -11.25 -0.10
CA ASN A 450 5.79 -10.58 0.23
C ASN A 450 5.57 -9.29 -0.56
N GLN A 451 4.35 -9.11 -1.03
CA GLN A 451 3.83 -7.85 -1.53
C GLN A 451 2.77 -7.29 -0.58
N LEU A 452 3.07 -6.17 0.08
CA LEU A 452 2.14 -5.42 0.92
C LEU A 452 1.43 -4.35 0.07
N VAL A 453 0.14 -4.09 0.30
CA VAL A 453 -0.55 -2.88 -0.14
C VAL A 453 -0.79 -2.03 1.09
N TYR A 454 -0.21 -0.84 1.11
CA TYR A 454 -0.16 0.00 2.29
C TYR A 454 -1.47 0.81 2.44
N THR A 455 -2.55 0.12 2.80
CA THR A 455 -3.89 0.71 2.96
C THR A 455 -4.06 1.41 4.31
N PHE A 456 -5.11 2.21 4.45
CA PHE A 456 -5.48 2.85 5.73
C PHE A 456 -5.62 1.86 6.90
N HIS A 457 -5.98 0.61 6.60
CA HIS A 457 -6.19 -0.42 7.60
C HIS A 457 -4.90 -1.07 8.10
N VAL A 458 -3.75 -0.76 7.48
CA VAL A 458 -2.42 -1.31 7.81
C VAL A 458 -1.33 -0.22 7.86
N SER A 459 -1.73 1.04 8.08
CA SER A 459 -0.85 2.21 8.00
C SER A 459 -0.61 2.90 9.35
N ARG A 460 -0.94 2.27 10.48
CA ARG A 460 -0.57 2.81 11.79
C ARG A 460 0.95 2.86 11.92
N ARG A 461 1.46 3.78 12.74
CA ARG A 461 2.90 3.97 12.95
C ARG A 461 3.52 2.67 13.47
N PHE A 462 4.61 2.21 12.83
CA PHE A 462 5.32 0.95 13.08
C PHE A 462 4.58 -0.36 12.73
N GLU A 463 3.36 -0.30 12.19
CA GLU A 463 2.57 -1.49 11.87
C GLU A 463 3.21 -2.32 10.74
N ALA A 464 3.59 -1.67 9.63
CA ALA A 464 4.27 -2.38 8.55
C ALA A 464 5.72 -2.72 8.89
N ALA A 465 6.40 -1.93 9.73
CA ALA A 465 7.71 -2.27 10.28
C ALA A 465 7.65 -3.59 11.09
N HIS A 466 6.63 -3.74 11.95
CA HIS A 466 6.37 -4.98 12.67
C HIS A 466 6.09 -6.15 11.72
N LEU A 467 5.27 -5.92 10.67
CA LEU A 467 5.00 -6.95 9.66
C LEU A 467 6.29 -7.45 9.00
N ARG A 468 7.19 -6.56 8.59
CA ARG A 468 8.46 -6.96 7.96
C ARG A 468 9.31 -7.84 8.90
N LEU A 469 9.31 -7.52 10.18
CA LEU A 469 10.00 -8.30 11.20
C LEU A 469 9.42 -9.71 11.31
N VAL A 470 8.10 -9.84 11.40
CA VAL A 470 7.41 -11.11 11.54
C VAL A 470 7.50 -11.95 10.25
N LEU A 471 7.42 -11.32 9.06
CA LEU A 471 7.65 -11.98 7.77
C LEU A 471 9.02 -12.65 7.70
N ARG A 472 10.07 -11.94 8.13
CA ARG A 472 11.43 -12.49 8.15
C ARG A 472 11.55 -13.70 9.07
N ARG A 473 10.87 -13.68 10.22
CA ARG A 473 10.83 -14.83 11.15
C ARG A 473 10.11 -16.03 10.52
N ALA A 474 9.08 -15.79 9.70
CA ALA A 474 8.35 -16.82 8.97
C ALA A 474 9.08 -17.36 7.72
N GLY A 475 10.25 -16.83 7.37
CA GLY A 475 10.98 -17.22 6.16
C GLY A 475 10.48 -16.55 4.87
N ILE A 476 9.76 -15.43 4.99
CA ILE A 476 9.27 -14.62 3.88
C ILE A 476 10.13 -13.35 3.75
N ASP A 477 10.59 -13.07 2.54
CA ASP A 477 11.38 -11.88 2.21
C ASP A 477 10.45 -10.70 1.83
N PRO A 478 10.49 -9.54 2.54
CA PRO A 478 9.77 -8.34 2.11
C PRO A 478 10.26 -7.88 0.74
N TYR A 479 9.34 -7.72 -0.22
CA TYR A 479 9.68 -7.39 -1.61
C TYR A 479 9.14 -6.03 -2.06
N TYR A 480 7.82 -5.84 -2.07
CA TYR A 480 7.23 -4.54 -2.39
C TYR A 480 6.25 -4.09 -1.32
N THR A 481 6.25 -2.79 -1.07
CA THR A 481 5.16 -2.07 -0.40
C THR A 481 4.50 -1.16 -1.44
N PHE A 482 3.31 -1.53 -1.87
CA PHE A 482 2.54 -0.78 -2.85
C PHE A 482 1.79 0.36 -2.19
N VAL A 483 1.95 1.57 -2.74
CA VAL A 483 0.96 2.64 -2.55
C VAL A 483 -0.39 2.14 -3.11
N PRO A 484 -1.50 2.30 -2.38
CA PRO A 484 -2.83 1.98 -2.91
C PRO A 484 -3.07 2.64 -4.26
N LYS A 485 -3.68 1.89 -5.19
CA LYS A 485 -3.97 2.44 -6.52
C LYS A 485 -4.96 3.61 -6.38
N GLY A 486 -4.91 4.55 -7.33
CA GLY A 486 -5.85 5.68 -7.40
C GLY A 486 -7.21 5.25 -7.95
N LYS A 487 -7.78 4.19 -7.38
CA LYS A 487 -9.10 3.63 -7.75
C LYS A 487 -10.14 4.27 -6.85
N GLU A 488 -11.06 5.02 -7.43
CA GLU A 488 -12.05 5.80 -6.67
C GLU A 488 -12.99 4.91 -5.87
N GLU A 489 -13.34 3.73 -6.39
CA GLU A 489 -14.18 2.78 -5.65
C GLU A 489 -13.52 2.31 -4.33
N THR A 490 -12.18 2.37 -4.23
CA THR A 490 -11.43 2.02 -3.01
C THR A 490 -10.82 3.24 -2.33
N ARG A 491 -11.39 4.43 -2.54
CA ARG A 491 -10.87 5.69 -1.98
C ARG A 491 -10.64 5.62 -0.47
N ALA A 492 -11.54 4.96 0.29
CA ALA A 492 -11.38 4.76 1.73
C ALA A 492 -10.11 3.96 2.11
N TYR A 493 -9.57 3.11 1.23
CA TYR A 493 -8.35 2.35 1.50
C TYR A 493 -7.08 3.17 1.24
N ARG A 494 -7.18 4.29 0.52
CA ARG A 494 -6.03 5.11 0.16
C ARG A 494 -5.46 5.80 1.40
N VAL A 495 -4.16 6.01 1.36
CA VAL A 495 -3.39 6.76 2.36
C VAL A 495 -2.57 7.82 1.63
N PRO A 496 -2.29 8.96 2.27
CA PRO A 496 -1.37 9.93 1.70
C PRO A 496 -0.03 9.27 1.38
N ILE A 497 0.55 9.56 0.23
CA ILE A 497 1.90 9.09 -0.16
C ILE A 497 2.92 9.53 0.90
N ALA A 498 2.71 10.71 1.50
CA ALA A 498 3.49 11.18 2.63
C ALA A 498 3.57 10.17 3.80
N ARG A 499 2.48 9.44 4.08
CA ARG A 499 2.46 8.43 5.16
C ARG A 499 3.36 7.25 4.86
N VAL A 500 3.29 6.66 3.66
CA VAL A 500 4.18 5.52 3.33
C VAL A 500 5.65 5.95 3.28
N MET A 501 5.90 7.21 2.92
CA MET A 501 7.24 7.78 2.93
C MET A 501 7.76 8.01 4.35
N GLN A 502 6.89 8.45 5.26
CA GLN A 502 7.19 8.56 6.70
C GLN A 502 7.58 7.19 7.27
N GLU A 503 6.77 6.15 7.03
CA GLU A 503 7.07 4.76 7.42
C GLU A 503 8.46 4.31 6.93
N GLN A 504 8.80 4.61 5.68
CA GLN A 504 10.07 4.20 5.10
C GLN A 504 11.27 4.94 5.71
N LYS A 505 11.11 6.22 6.05
CA LYS A 505 12.21 7.10 6.47
C LYS A 505 12.41 7.16 7.97
N GLU A 506 11.37 6.90 8.75
CA GLU A 506 11.39 7.02 10.20
C GLU A 506 11.41 5.65 10.87
N GLU A 507 10.44 4.82 10.53
CA GLU A 507 10.16 3.57 11.25
C GLU A 507 11.04 2.44 10.72
N THR A 508 10.99 2.22 9.40
CA THR A 508 11.67 1.10 8.74
C THR A 508 13.19 1.21 8.83
N ARG A 509 13.77 2.42 8.85
CA ARG A 509 15.23 2.59 8.92
C ARG A 509 15.85 2.08 10.23
N LEU A 510 15.05 1.94 11.29
CA LEU A 510 15.47 1.45 12.60
C LEU A 510 15.56 -0.08 12.65
N LEU A 511 14.99 -0.76 11.65
CA LEU A 511 15.08 -2.20 11.57
C LEU A 511 16.47 -2.66 11.07
N PRO A 512 16.95 -3.82 11.54
CA PRO A 512 18.12 -4.49 10.96
C PRO A 512 17.99 -4.67 9.45
N GLY A 513 19.10 -4.55 8.70
CA GLY A 513 19.10 -4.43 7.24
C GLY A 513 18.28 -5.49 6.48
N MET A 514 18.38 -6.76 6.88
CA MET A 514 17.64 -7.87 6.25
C MET A 514 16.12 -7.85 6.48
N ARG A 515 15.64 -6.98 7.38
CA ARG A 515 14.21 -6.78 7.69
C ARG A 515 13.60 -5.60 6.95
N ARG A 516 14.38 -4.84 6.17
CA ARG A 516 13.90 -3.64 5.46
C ARG A 516 14.26 -3.63 3.97
N THR A 517 14.12 -4.80 3.35
CA THR A 517 14.54 -5.06 1.96
C THR A 517 13.48 -4.69 0.92
N ASP A 518 12.26 -4.35 1.34
CA ASP A 518 11.19 -4.00 0.42
C ASP A 518 11.42 -2.63 -0.24
N GLU A 519 10.95 -2.52 -1.49
CA GLU A 519 10.86 -1.27 -2.22
C GLU A 519 9.45 -0.70 -2.14
N VAL A 520 9.32 0.60 -1.83
CA VAL A 520 8.03 1.29 -1.89
C VAL A 520 7.79 1.74 -3.33
N VAL A 521 6.68 1.29 -3.91
CA VAL A 521 6.35 1.54 -5.32
C VAL A 521 4.90 1.98 -5.49
N TYR A 522 4.66 2.87 -6.45
CA TYR A 522 3.32 3.20 -6.95
C TYR A 522 3.18 2.66 -8.36
N ASN A 523 2.16 1.84 -8.59
CA ASN A 523 1.84 1.35 -9.91
C ASN A 523 1.03 2.41 -10.65
N LEU A 524 1.62 3.01 -11.68
CA LEU A 524 1.00 4.04 -12.49
C LEU A 524 0.14 3.41 -13.60
N PRO A 525 -1.01 4.03 -13.93
CA PRO A 525 -1.95 3.49 -14.92
C PRO A 525 -1.31 3.38 -16.30
N GLY A 526 -1.10 2.15 -16.79
CA GLY A 526 -0.42 1.88 -18.07
C GLY A 526 1.08 2.26 -18.14
N LEU A 527 1.65 2.92 -17.11
CA LEU A 527 3.04 3.41 -17.09
C LEU A 527 3.97 2.60 -16.19
N GLY A 528 3.50 1.50 -15.60
CA GLY A 528 4.30 0.62 -14.75
C GLY A 528 4.65 1.21 -13.37
N LYS A 529 5.66 0.65 -12.71
CA LYS A 529 6.09 1.01 -11.35
C LYS A 529 6.91 2.29 -11.32
N ASN A 530 6.54 3.18 -10.41
CA ASN A 530 7.32 4.33 -9.98
C ASN A 530 7.86 4.09 -8.56
N TYR A 531 9.15 4.30 -8.35
CA TYR A 531 9.81 4.01 -7.07
C TYR A 531 9.79 5.25 -6.17
N MET A 532 9.12 5.17 -5.01
CA MET A 532 8.90 6.34 -4.15
C MET A 532 10.19 6.85 -3.50
N ARG A 533 11.23 6.02 -3.38
CA ARG A 533 12.56 6.48 -2.95
C ARG A 533 13.25 7.38 -3.98
N ALA A 534 12.96 7.19 -5.27
CA ALA A 534 13.60 7.88 -6.36
C ALA A 534 12.85 9.19 -6.67
N VAL A 535 13.22 10.27 -5.96
CA VAL A 535 12.56 11.57 -6.08
C VAL A 535 12.57 12.11 -7.52
N GLN A 536 13.61 11.83 -8.32
CA GLN A 536 13.69 12.23 -9.73
C GLN A 536 12.59 11.64 -10.64
N HIS A 537 11.77 10.72 -10.13
CA HIS A 537 10.67 10.10 -10.84
C HIS A 537 9.29 10.66 -10.45
N ARG A 538 9.22 11.64 -9.55
CA ARG A 538 7.98 12.36 -9.25
C ARG A 538 8.23 13.79 -8.78
N ASP A 539 7.24 14.65 -9.00
CA ASP A 539 7.26 16.03 -8.55
C ASP A 539 5.95 16.35 -7.84
N VAL A 540 6.00 17.10 -6.73
CA VAL A 540 4.80 17.71 -6.15
C VAL A 540 4.54 18.99 -6.93
N ILE A 541 3.43 19.03 -7.66
CA ILE A 541 3.12 20.10 -8.60
C ILE A 541 1.95 20.98 -8.15
N SER A 542 1.18 20.59 -7.13
CA SER A 542 0.12 21.44 -6.57
C SER A 542 -0.35 20.96 -5.21
N VAL A 543 -1.17 21.78 -4.56
CA VAL A 543 -2.09 21.39 -3.49
C VAL A 543 -3.47 21.88 -3.92
N SER A 544 -4.42 20.98 -4.13
CA SER A 544 -5.76 21.33 -4.60
C SER A 544 -6.56 22.02 -3.51
N ALA A 545 -7.68 22.65 -3.87
CA ALA A 545 -8.54 23.38 -2.92
C ALA A 545 -9.02 22.53 -1.73
N ASN A 546 -9.12 21.20 -1.90
CA ASN A 546 -9.49 20.27 -0.85
C ASN A 546 -8.33 19.90 0.10
N GLY A 547 -7.10 20.34 -0.19
CA GLY A 547 -5.89 20.04 0.58
C GLY A 547 -5.10 18.81 0.13
N ALA A 548 -5.48 18.15 -0.96
CA ALA A 548 -4.73 17.03 -1.51
C ALA A 548 -3.49 17.51 -2.25
N ARG A 549 -2.37 16.83 -2.02
CA ARG A 549 -1.17 17.00 -2.84
C ARG A 549 -1.41 16.43 -4.23
N VAL A 550 -0.98 17.16 -5.25
CA VAL A 550 -1.02 16.70 -6.64
C VAL A 550 0.40 16.37 -7.08
N TYR A 551 0.59 15.13 -7.52
CA TYR A 551 1.88 14.61 -7.94
C TYR A 551 1.90 14.40 -9.45
N GLU A 552 2.98 14.84 -10.09
CA GLU A 552 3.37 14.41 -11.42
C GLU A 552 4.30 13.20 -11.29
N PHE A 553 3.96 12.08 -11.91
CA PHE A 553 4.79 10.89 -11.96
C PHE A 553 5.31 10.64 -13.36
N HIS A 554 6.62 10.41 -13.45
CA HIS A 554 7.28 10.09 -14.70
C HIS A 554 7.21 8.57 -14.99
N PRO A 555 7.01 8.16 -16.25
CA PRO A 555 6.97 6.74 -16.62
C PRO A 555 8.34 6.07 -16.44
N TRP A 556 8.37 4.73 -16.28
CA TRP A 556 9.64 3.99 -16.26
C TRP A 556 10.41 4.12 -17.58
N GLU A 557 9.71 4.43 -18.67
CA GLU A 557 10.27 4.66 -20.01
C GLU A 557 10.79 6.09 -20.22
N LYS A 558 10.84 6.92 -19.18
CA LYS A 558 11.39 8.29 -19.26
C LYS A 558 12.76 8.26 -19.94
N ASN A 559 12.95 9.12 -20.94
CA ASN A 559 14.15 9.21 -21.79
C ASN A 559 14.38 8.02 -22.75
N LEU A 560 13.50 7.02 -22.80
CA LEU A 560 13.52 5.94 -23.80
C LEU A 560 12.53 6.22 -24.93
N VAL A 561 11.31 6.64 -24.56
CA VAL A 561 10.27 7.07 -25.52
C VAL A 561 9.60 8.34 -25.05
N ARG A 562 9.07 9.13 -25.99
CA ARG A 562 8.24 10.29 -25.66
C ARG A 562 6.88 9.78 -25.17
N ARG A 563 6.62 9.96 -23.88
CA ARG A 563 5.38 9.53 -23.23
C ARG A 563 5.01 10.55 -22.16
N ASP A 564 3.72 10.84 -22.06
CA ASP A 564 3.21 11.80 -21.08
C ASP A 564 3.36 11.26 -19.66
N SER A 565 3.56 12.16 -18.71
CA SER A 565 3.53 11.86 -17.28
C SER A 565 2.10 11.61 -16.80
N TYR A 566 1.98 10.95 -15.66
CA TYR A 566 0.70 10.77 -14.98
C TYR A 566 0.56 11.79 -13.86
N VAL A 567 -0.51 12.57 -13.88
CA VAL A 567 -0.87 13.49 -12.78
C VAL A 567 -1.92 12.82 -11.92
N GLY A 568 -1.64 12.68 -10.63
CA GLY A 568 -2.55 12.08 -9.66
C GLY A 568 -2.73 12.97 -8.44
N GLU A 569 -3.99 13.16 -8.05
CA GLU A 569 -4.36 13.78 -6.77
C GLU A 569 -4.32 12.73 -5.65
N ASP A 570 -3.74 13.08 -4.51
CA ASP A 570 -3.59 12.21 -3.34
C ASP A 570 -4.74 12.37 -2.31
N ILE A 571 -4.66 11.73 -1.15
CA ILE A 571 -5.56 11.98 -0.02
C ILE A 571 -5.05 13.16 0.82
N PRO A 572 -5.89 14.14 1.22
CA PRO A 572 -5.47 15.20 2.12
C PRO A 572 -4.94 14.62 3.45
N ILE A 573 -3.79 15.12 3.90
CA ILE A 573 -3.16 14.66 5.14
C ILE A 573 -4.06 14.92 6.34
N LEU A 574 -4.74 16.08 6.39
CA LEU A 574 -5.63 16.43 7.50
C LEU A 574 -6.77 15.41 7.64
N ASP A 575 -7.41 15.06 6.53
CA ASP A 575 -8.50 14.07 6.49
C ASP A 575 -8.02 12.70 6.96
N TYR A 576 -6.81 12.29 6.53
CA TYR A 576 -6.19 11.05 7.00
C TYR A 576 -5.95 11.05 8.51
N LEU A 577 -5.42 12.16 9.08
CA LEU A 577 -5.20 12.29 10.52
C LEU A 577 -6.50 12.29 11.32
N SER A 578 -7.56 12.91 10.79
CA SER A 578 -8.90 12.85 11.39
C SER A 578 -9.43 11.42 11.44
N ARG A 579 -9.28 10.65 10.36
CA ARG A 579 -9.66 9.24 10.31
C ARG A 579 -8.84 8.37 11.26
N LEU A 580 -7.55 8.65 11.44
CA LEU A 580 -6.73 7.98 12.45
C LEU A 580 -7.25 8.23 13.88
N SER A 581 -7.64 9.48 14.18
CA SER A 581 -8.25 9.84 15.46
C SER A 581 -9.55 9.08 15.74
N GLU A 582 -10.38 8.85 14.70
CA GLU A 582 -11.62 8.06 14.79
C GLU A 582 -11.38 6.62 15.24
N ILE A 583 -10.24 6.04 14.87
CA ILE A 583 -9.85 4.69 15.28
C ILE A 583 -8.94 4.66 16.52
N GLY A 584 -8.86 5.77 17.24
CA GLY A 584 -8.18 5.89 18.53
C GLY A 584 -6.68 6.18 18.48
N GLU A 585 -6.11 6.46 17.31
CA GLU A 585 -4.71 6.88 17.18
C GLU A 585 -4.56 8.36 17.58
N ASP A 586 -3.40 8.71 18.14
CA ASP A 586 -3.05 10.11 18.42
C ASP A 586 -2.45 10.76 17.15
N PRO A 587 -3.09 11.76 16.53
CA PRO A 587 -2.55 12.43 15.35
C PRO A 587 -1.18 13.06 15.56
N SER A 588 -0.82 13.44 16.79
CA SER A 588 0.48 14.04 17.09
C SER A 588 1.63 13.04 16.92
N ASP A 589 1.37 11.73 17.06
CA ASP A 589 2.34 10.67 16.74
C ASP A 589 2.74 10.70 15.26
N TYR A 590 1.99 11.36 14.39
CA TYR A 590 2.20 11.37 12.94
C TYR A 590 2.66 12.74 12.42
N GLU A 591 2.90 13.75 13.27
CA GLU A 591 3.11 15.15 12.87
C GLU A 591 4.21 15.35 11.82
N SER A 592 5.22 14.49 11.78
CA SER A 592 6.28 14.55 10.77
C SER A 592 5.78 14.31 9.34
N ILE A 593 4.60 13.71 9.14
CA ILE A 593 3.98 13.44 7.83
C ILE A 593 3.82 14.70 6.97
N TRP A 594 3.67 15.87 7.60
CA TRP A 594 3.50 17.14 6.91
C TRP A 594 4.74 17.58 6.15
N TYR A 595 5.93 17.20 6.62
CA TYR A 595 7.17 17.66 6.05
C TYR A 595 7.57 16.82 4.83
N TYR A 596 8.00 17.52 3.79
CA TYR A 596 8.24 16.97 2.46
C TYR A 596 9.53 16.18 2.45
N PHE A 597 9.49 14.94 2.92
CA PHE A 597 10.65 14.09 2.83
C PHE A 597 10.89 13.63 1.40
#